data_AF-A0A521MT58-F1
#
_entry.id   AF-A0A521MT58-F1
#
_cell.length_a   1.000
_cell.length_b   1.000
_cell.length_c   1.000
_cell.angle_alpha   90.00
_cell.angle_beta   90.00
_cell.angle_gamma   90.00
#
_symmetry.space_group_name_H-M   'P 1'
#
loop_
_entity.id
_entity.type
_entity.pdbx_description
1 polymer ?
#
loop_
_entity_poly.entity_id
_entity_poly.type
_entity_poly.pdbx_seq_one_letter_code
_entity_poly.pdbx_strand_id
1 'polypeptide(L)'
;MFYASTSLNVDQTQAFLNSQVSSCRSGYTCLKDYAQATPNISADRYCPGGFAASGRDSAAAIIVKAAVGCGISPKVLLVLLQKEQSLVTDTWPTTGQYNAATGFSCPDTAPCDTRYSGFAYQVYYAARQFQVYAQNPTLFNYRAGRVNSILYNPNRACGTKDVFIENQATASLYVYTPYTPNDAALSNLYGTGDGCSAYGNRNFWRLYTDWFGSTISGIDSKDAVSLIYSLYDDILLRTPDEGGVNTWRNYLIGQGWPTVSVANGILYSDEYFLQRIDAAYQEVLGRGPDPIGRADWLNRMRTGTTSVDEIRMTFTRSQEYYDKAGATDDGYVAVLYRTMLGRDAAPGDIAYWVNQIRLQGHGYVANAIWNSFESGTIRLTRIYNQFLDRGIDAGGISSWVPLLTSQGDQAARSAVVSSLEYLLKARDRFPQG
;
A
#
# COMPACT_ATOMS: atom_id res chain seq x y z
N MET A 1 -13.94 4.57 -9.11
CA MET A 1 -12.51 4.69 -8.72
C MET A 1 -11.67 5.35 -9.82
N PHE A 2 -11.42 4.71 -10.96
CA PHE A 2 -10.49 5.22 -11.99
C PHE A 2 -10.92 6.56 -12.62
N TYR A 3 -12.22 6.72 -12.90
CA TYR A 3 -12.82 7.94 -13.46
C TYR A 3 -13.46 8.86 -12.41
N ALA A 4 -13.12 8.66 -11.11
CA ALA A 4 -13.65 9.49 -10.02
C ALA A 4 -12.80 10.76 -9.88
N SER A 5 -13.04 11.76 -10.73
CA SER A 5 -12.20 12.96 -10.84
C SER A 5 -12.15 13.85 -9.60
N THR A 6 -13.11 13.70 -8.69
CA THR A 6 -13.17 14.40 -7.40
C THR A 6 -12.71 13.54 -6.22
N SER A 7 -12.04 12.41 -6.47
CA SER A 7 -11.64 11.47 -5.40
C SER A 7 -10.58 12.01 -4.43
N LEU A 8 -9.90 13.10 -4.80
CA LEU A 8 -9.05 13.91 -3.93
C LEU A 8 -9.20 15.37 -4.33
N ASN A 9 -9.27 16.28 -3.36
CA ASN A 9 -9.12 17.71 -3.61
C ASN A 9 -7.63 18.13 -3.53
N VAL A 10 -7.34 19.42 -3.73
CA VAL A 10 -5.96 19.94 -3.74
C VAL A 10 -5.27 19.71 -2.39
N ASP A 11 -5.93 20.02 -1.28
CA ASP A 11 -5.35 19.90 0.07
C ASP A 11 -5.05 18.44 0.42
N GLN A 12 -5.98 17.52 0.10
CA GLN A 12 -5.79 16.09 0.30
C GLN A 12 -4.65 15.54 -0.57
N THR A 13 -4.55 16.01 -1.81
CA THR A 13 -3.46 15.64 -2.73
C THR A 13 -2.11 16.15 -2.19
N GLN A 14 -2.07 17.39 -1.70
CA GLN A 14 -0.87 17.98 -1.11
C GLN A 14 -0.45 17.25 0.17
N ALA A 15 -1.39 16.91 1.05
CA ALA A 15 -1.13 16.14 2.25
C ALA A 15 -0.56 14.75 1.91
N PHE A 16 -1.11 14.09 0.89
CA PHE A 16 -0.55 12.83 0.38
C PHE A 16 0.91 13.01 -0.09
N LEU A 17 1.20 14.01 -0.94
CA LEU A 17 2.57 14.26 -1.40
C LEU A 17 3.53 14.55 -0.24
N ASN A 18 3.10 15.30 0.77
CA ASN A 18 3.88 15.56 1.97
C ASN A 18 4.16 14.28 2.78
N SER A 19 3.25 13.31 2.77
CA SER A 19 3.45 12.02 3.45
C SER A 19 4.48 11.12 2.76
N GLN A 20 4.69 11.28 1.45
CA GLN A 20 5.58 10.41 0.66
C GLN A 20 7.05 10.83 0.77
N VAL A 21 7.32 12.12 1.02
CA VAL A 21 8.67 12.66 1.17
C VAL A 21 8.70 13.61 2.37
N SER A 22 9.40 13.24 3.44
CA SER A 22 9.52 14.08 4.63
C SER A 22 10.49 15.25 4.44
N SER A 23 11.58 15.03 3.69
CA SER A 23 12.60 16.05 3.40
C SER A 23 13.13 15.89 1.99
N CYS A 24 13.31 17.02 1.29
CA CYS A 24 13.90 17.04 -0.03
C CYS A 24 15.43 17.16 0.07
N ARG A 25 16.16 16.47 -0.82
CA ARG A 25 17.61 16.62 -0.89
C ARG A 25 17.95 18.06 -1.25
N SER A 26 18.92 18.63 -0.53
CA SER A 26 19.39 20.00 -0.78
C SER A 26 19.76 20.22 -2.25
N GLY A 27 19.28 21.32 -2.82
CA GLY A 27 19.47 21.68 -4.24
C GLY A 27 18.41 21.13 -5.20
N TYR A 28 17.47 20.31 -4.73
CA TYR A 28 16.39 19.76 -5.53
C TYR A 28 15.02 20.27 -5.06
N THR A 29 14.04 20.25 -5.96
CA THR A 29 12.64 20.56 -5.63
C THR A 29 11.81 19.30 -5.80
N CYS A 30 11.41 18.69 -4.68
CA CYS A 30 10.59 17.49 -4.66
C CYS A 30 9.17 17.79 -5.11
N LEU A 31 8.44 16.76 -5.56
CA LEU A 31 7.09 16.95 -6.12
C LEU A 31 6.15 17.67 -5.14
N LYS A 32 6.29 17.39 -3.83
CA LYS A 32 5.51 18.05 -2.77
C LYS A 32 5.73 19.57 -2.68
N ASP A 33 6.92 20.05 -3.03
CA ASP A 33 7.32 21.46 -2.95
C ASP A 33 7.28 22.15 -4.34
N TYR A 34 6.99 21.40 -5.39
CA TYR A 34 7.00 21.88 -6.77
C TYR A 34 5.83 22.81 -7.07
N ALA A 35 6.11 23.89 -7.80
CA ALA A 35 5.12 24.80 -8.34
C ALA A 35 5.57 25.41 -9.67
N GLN A 36 4.62 25.69 -10.56
CA GLN A 36 4.89 26.37 -11.82
C GLN A 36 3.73 27.26 -12.26
N ALA A 37 3.99 28.23 -13.14
CA ALA A 37 2.93 28.86 -13.91
C ALA A 37 2.34 27.84 -14.90
N THR A 38 1.04 27.87 -15.10
CA THR A 38 0.33 26.90 -15.94
C THR A 38 -0.43 27.57 -17.08
N PRO A 39 -0.49 26.92 -18.26
CA PRO A 39 -1.14 27.47 -19.44
C PRO A 39 -2.66 27.33 -19.35
N ASN A 40 -3.37 28.03 -20.24
CA ASN A 40 -4.78 27.75 -20.49
C ASN A 40 -4.88 26.70 -21.61
N ILE A 41 -5.47 25.54 -21.32
CA ILE A 41 -5.78 24.52 -22.33
C ILE A 41 -7.29 24.49 -22.50
N SER A 42 -7.75 24.74 -23.73
CA SER A 42 -9.17 24.80 -24.04
C SER A 42 -9.84 23.43 -23.84
N ALA A 43 -11.10 23.44 -23.42
CA ALA A 43 -11.90 22.25 -23.32
C ALA A 43 -12.04 21.56 -24.70
N ASP A 44 -12.05 20.24 -24.69
CA ASP A 44 -12.37 19.42 -25.85
C ASP A 44 -13.26 18.24 -25.45
N ARG A 45 -13.59 17.37 -26.40
CA ARG A 45 -14.49 16.22 -26.14
C ARG A 45 -13.95 15.23 -25.10
N TYR A 46 -12.63 15.17 -24.91
CA TYR A 46 -11.99 14.24 -23.98
C TYR A 46 -11.79 14.89 -22.61
N CYS A 47 -11.49 16.18 -22.59
CA CYS A 47 -11.37 16.98 -21.37
C CYS A 47 -12.32 18.18 -21.42
N PRO A 48 -13.62 17.97 -21.15
CA PRO A 48 -14.63 19.01 -21.27
C PRO A 48 -14.47 20.13 -20.24
N GLY A 49 -13.74 19.91 -19.14
CA GLY A 49 -13.42 20.95 -18.17
C GLY A 49 -12.20 21.80 -18.53
N GLY A 50 -11.44 21.43 -19.58
CA GLY A 50 -10.22 22.12 -19.97
C GLY A 50 -9.15 22.13 -18.88
N PHE A 51 -8.22 23.10 -18.96
CA PHE A 51 -7.22 23.37 -17.93
C PHE A 51 -7.04 24.88 -17.79
N ALA A 52 -7.46 25.45 -16.66
CA ALA A 52 -7.41 26.90 -16.46
C ALA A 52 -6.00 27.38 -16.09
N ALA A 53 -5.54 28.44 -16.77
CA ALA A 53 -4.26 29.08 -16.49
C ALA A 53 -4.17 29.61 -15.05
N SER A 54 -2.96 29.61 -14.52
CA SER A 54 -2.61 30.21 -13.23
C SER A 54 -1.19 30.73 -13.27
N GLY A 55 -0.94 31.86 -12.60
CA GLY A 55 0.41 32.40 -12.44
C GLY A 55 1.30 31.49 -11.61
N ARG A 56 0.72 30.64 -10.75
CA ARG A 56 1.43 29.66 -9.93
C ARG A 56 0.48 28.60 -9.39
N ASP A 57 0.64 27.35 -9.86
CA ASP A 57 -0.01 26.18 -9.27
C ASP A 57 1.04 25.27 -8.61
N SER A 58 0.69 24.69 -7.46
CA SER A 58 1.46 23.58 -6.89
C SER A 58 1.28 22.31 -7.73
N ALA A 59 2.16 21.31 -7.55
CA ALA A 59 1.98 20.01 -8.18
C ALA A 59 0.62 19.38 -7.84
N ALA A 60 0.17 19.50 -6.59
CA ALA A 60 -1.15 19.03 -6.17
C ALA A 60 -2.29 19.72 -6.94
N ALA A 61 -2.21 21.05 -7.10
CA ALA A 61 -3.20 21.80 -7.88
C ALA A 61 -3.22 21.39 -9.35
N ILE A 62 -2.04 21.16 -9.96
CA ILE A 62 -1.91 20.69 -11.35
C ILE A 62 -2.55 19.33 -11.54
N ILE A 63 -2.27 18.37 -10.64
CA ILE A 63 -2.84 17.02 -10.67
C ILE A 63 -4.37 17.09 -10.59
N VAL A 64 -4.91 17.86 -9.65
CA VAL A 64 -6.37 18.00 -9.46
C VAL A 64 -7.02 18.72 -10.63
N LYS A 65 -6.41 19.78 -11.16
CA LYS A 65 -6.92 20.50 -12.35
C LYS A 65 -7.03 19.57 -13.56
N ALA A 66 -5.97 18.79 -13.85
CA ALA A 66 -5.98 17.83 -14.94
C ALA A 66 -7.01 16.71 -14.72
N ALA A 67 -7.08 16.17 -13.50
CA ALA A 67 -8.05 15.16 -13.10
C ALA A 67 -9.50 15.61 -13.32
N VAL A 68 -9.87 16.78 -12.79
CA VAL A 68 -11.22 17.35 -12.94
C VAL A 68 -11.51 17.70 -14.39
N GLY A 69 -10.57 18.35 -15.07
CA GLY A 69 -10.72 18.76 -16.47
C GLY A 69 -11.00 17.60 -17.42
N CYS A 70 -10.39 16.44 -17.15
CA CYS A 70 -10.45 15.25 -17.98
C CYS A 70 -11.29 14.10 -17.40
N GLY A 71 -11.94 14.26 -16.24
CA GLY A 71 -12.74 13.17 -15.67
C GLY A 71 -11.92 11.93 -15.25
N ILE A 72 -10.68 12.11 -14.79
CA ILE A 72 -9.78 11.04 -14.31
C ILE A 72 -9.49 11.23 -12.84
N SER A 73 -9.38 10.15 -12.07
CA SER A 73 -9.06 10.25 -10.64
C SER A 73 -7.65 10.81 -10.38
N PRO A 74 -7.49 11.78 -9.46
CA PRO A 74 -6.17 12.23 -9.00
C PRO A 74 -5.29 11.07 -8.49
N LYS A 75 -5.89 10.04 -7.87
CA LYS A 75 -5.19 8.85 -7.38
C LYS A 75 -4.53 8.07 -8.52
N VAL A 76 -5.19 7.96 -9.67
CA VAL A 76 -4.64 7.34 -10.89
C VAL A 76 -3.43 8.12 -11.40
N LEU A 77 -3.51 9.45 -11.42
CA LEU A 77 -2.41 10.30 -11.88
C LEU A 77 -1.21 10.22 -10.94
N LEU A 78 -1.42 10.18 -9.61
CA LEU A 78 -0.35 9.97 -8.64
C LEU A 78 0.37 8.63 -8.85
N VAL A 79 -0.38 7.54 -9.00
CA VAL A 79 0.20 6.22 -9.29
C VAL A 79 0.97 6.22 -10.60
N LEU A 80 0.44 6.90 -11.63
CA LEU A 80 1.11 7.01 -12.92
C LEU A 80 2.46 7.73 -12.79
N LEU A 81 2.49 8.89 -12.14
CA LEU A 81 3.72 9.66 -11.91
C LEU A 81 4.81 8.82 -11.22
N GLN A 82 4.41 7.97 -10.28
CA GLN A 82 5.34 7.06 -9.61
C GLN A 82 5.79 5.91 -10.49
N LYS A 83 4.85 5.27 -11.18
CA LYS A 83 5.15 4.13 -12.05
C LYS A 83 6.10 4.53 -13.18
N GLU A 84 5.94 5.72 -13.73
CA GLU A 84 6.68 6.18 -14.91
C GLU A 84 8.02 6.83 -14.56
N GLN A 85 8.10 7.61 -13.47
CA GLN A 85 9.28 8.42 -13.17
C GLN A 85 9.76 8.31 -11.72
N SER A 86 9.15 7.44 -10.91
CA SER A 86 9.34 7.38 -9.44
C SER A 86 9.14 8.72 -8.73
N LEU A 87 8.43 9.66 -9.37
CA LEU A 87 8.51 11.09 -9.05
C LEU A 87 7.85 11.46 -7.72
N VAL A 88 6.87 10.69 -7.26
CA VAL A 88 6.11 11.00 -6.03
C VAL A 88 6.95 10.77 -4.78
N THR A 89 7.80 9.74 -4.79
CA THR A 89 8.69 9.39 -3.66
C THR A 89 10.11 9.89 -3.84
N ASP A 90 10.43 10.53 -4.97
CA ASP A 90 11.79 10.97 -5.27
C ASP A 90 12.19 12.17 -4.40
N THR A 91 13.37 12.06 -3.77
CA THR A 91 13.94 13.12 -2.93
C THR A 91 14.91 14.02 -3.70
N TRP A 92 15.23 13.71 -4.95
CA TRP A 92 16.14 14.49 -5.80
C TRP A 92 15.70 14.59 -7.27
N PRO A 93 14.42 14.85 -7.57
CA PRO A 93 13.92 14.75 -8.94
C PRO A 93 14.61 15.76 -9.87
N THR A 94 14.92 15.28 -11.06
CA THR A 94 15.57 16.05 -12.12
C THR A 94 14.55 16.84 -12.94
N THR A 95 15.00 17.90 -13.62
CA THR A 95 14.18 18.61 -14.62
C THR A 95 13.66 17.67 -15.72
N GLY A 96 14.46 16.66 -16.09
CA GLY A 96 14.07 15.64 -17.07
C GLY A 96 12.83 14.85 -16.62
N GLN A 97 12.78 14.43 -15.36
CA GLN A 97 11.60 13.75 -14.80
C GLN A 97 10.37 14.65 -14.83
N TYR A 98 10.47 15.94 -14.54
CA TYR A 98 9.31 16.85 -14.67
C TYR A 98 8.88 17.05 -16.12
N ASN A 99 9.84 17.07 -17.06
CA ASN A 99 9.55 17.24 -18.48
C ASN A 99 8.85 16.02 -19.09
N ALA A 100 9.10 14.82 -18.56
CA ALA A 100 8.57 13.54 -19.02
C ALA A 100 7.79 12.79 -17.91
N ALA A 101 7.10 13.53 -17.03
CA ALA A 101 6.56 13.04 -15.75
C ALA A 101 5.67 11.78 -15.85
N THR A 102 4.98 11.59 -16.96
CA THR A 102 4.07 10.46 -17.21
C THR A 102 4.50 9.62 -18.42
N GLY A 103 5.66 9.91 -19.01
CA GLY A 103 6.12 9.32 -20.28
C GLY A 103 5.23 9.64 -21.47
N PHE A 104 4.27 10.58 -21.36
CA PHE A 104 3.36 10.87 -22.46
C PHE A 104 4.12 11.47 -23.64
N SER A 105 3.97 10.84 -24.81
CA SER A 105 4.66 11.22 -26.04
C SER A 105 6.20 11.17 -25.94
N CYS A 106 6.71 10.24 -25.11
CA CYS A 106 8.14 9.93 -24.97
C CYS A 106 8.41 8.48 -25.38
N PRO A 107 8.56 8.18 -26.68
CA PRO A 107 8.85 6.82 -27.14
C PRO A 107 10.28 6.39 -26.77
N ASP A 108 10.48 5.10 -26.50
CA ASP A 108 11.82 4.56 -26.13
C ASP A 108 12.87 4.71 -27.25
N THR A 109 12.44 4.90 -28.50
CA THR A 109 13.32 4.94 -29.69
C THR A 109 13.50 6.34 -30.26
N ALA A 110 12.92 7.38 -29.65
CA ALA A 110 13.04 8.76 -30.15
C ALA A 110 12.91 9.79 -29.01
N PRO A 111 13.37 11.04 -29.21
CA PRO A 111 13.18 12.09 -28.21
C PRO A 111 11.70 12.33 -27.89
N CYS A 112 11.42 12.73 -26.66
CA CYS A 112 10.09 13.23 -26.26
C CYS A 112 9.64 14.39 -27.15
N ASP A 113 8.36 14.43 -27.48
CA ASP A 113 7.77 15.56 -28.18
C ASP A 113 7.70 16.78 -27.26
N THR A 114 8.41 17.85 -27.64
CA THR A 114 8.56 19.07 -26.85
C THR A 114 7.24 19.81 -26.63
N ARG A 115 6.21 19.58 -27.46
CA ARG A 115 4.87 20.17 -27.30
C ARG A 115 4.16 19.69 -26.03
N TYR A 116 4.54 18.51 -25.54
CA TYR A 116 3.98 17.91 -24.33
C TYR A 116 4.96 17.93 -23.16
N SER A 117 6.11 18.58 -23.32
CA SER A 117 7.14 18.67 -22.28
C SER A 117 6.68 19.57 -21.13
N GLY A 118 6.99 19.14 -19.92
CA GLY A 118 6.76 19.88 -18.68
C GLY A 118 5.59 19.31 -17.87
N PHE A 119 5.67 19.48 -16.55
CA PHE A 119 4.84 18.74 -15.61
C PHE A 119 3.33 18.91 -15.87
N ALA A 120 2.84 20.14 -16.01
CA ALA A 120 1.43 20.40 -16.31
C ALA A 120 0.94 19.74 -17.61
N TYR A 121 1.74 19.78 -18.68
CA TYR A 121 1.36 19.16 -19.96
C TYR A 121 1.40 17.64 -19.88
N GLN A 122 2.43 17.06 -19.27
CA GLN A 122 2.55 15.61 -19.06
C GLN A 122 1.35 15.05 -18.27
N VAL A 123 0.95 15.73 -17.20
CA VAL A 123 -0.17 15.29 -16.36
C VAL A 123 -1.50 15.48 -17.09
N TYR A 124 -1.73 16.63 -17.73
CA TYR A 124 -2.98 16.89 -18.47
C TYR A 124 -3.17 15.94 -19.65
N TYR A 125 -2.15 15.77 -20.49
CA TYR A 125 -2.29 14.96 -21.69
C TYR A 125 -2.29 13.46 -21.39
N ALA A 126 -1.66 13.00 -20.30
CA ALA A 126 -1.86 11.64 -19.81
C ALA A 126 -3.31 11.41 -19.36
N ALA A 127 -3.90 12.34 -18.61
CA ALA A 127 -5.31 12.25 -18.20
C ALA A 127 -6.24 12.24 -19.43
N ARG A 128 -5.99 13.13 -20.40
CA ARG A 128 -6.70 13.17 -21.68
C ARG A 128 -6.57 11.86 -22.45
N GLN A 129 -5.39 11.25 -22.46
CA GLN A 129 -5.16 10.03 -23.21
C GLN A 129 -5.99 8.85 -22.68
N PHE A 130 -6.21 8.75 -21.37
CA PHE A 130 -7.13 7.75 -20.80
C PHE A 130 -8.58 7.96 -21.26
N GLN A 131 -9.01 9.21 -21.49
CA GLN A 131 -10.31 9.50 -22.09
C GLN A 131 -10.37 9.14 -23.58
N VAL A 132 -9.28 9.33 -24.32
CA VAL A 132 -9.19 8.87 -25.71
C VAL A 132 -9.39 7.35 -25.78
N TYR A 133 -8.76 6.58 -24.88
CA TYR A 133 -8.95 5.13 -24.78
C TYR A 133 -10.39 4.76 -24.42
N ALA A 134 -10.96 5.44 -23.41
CA ALA A 134 -12.31 5.16 -22.92
C ALA A 134 -13.40 5.45 -23.96
N GLN A 135 -13.27 6.54 -24.71
CA GLN A 135 -14.28 7.00 -25.65
C GLN A 135 -14.12 6.41 -27.05
N ASN A 136 -12.99 5.76 -27.37
CA ASN A 136 -12.78 5.11 -28.66
C ASN A 136 -12.32 3.65 -28.48
N PRO A 137 -13.07 2.80 -27.75
CA PRO A 137 -12.62 1.47 -27.35
C PRO A 137 -12.38 0.53 -28.54
N THR A 138 -12.96 0.81 -29.72
CA THR A 138 -12.77 -0.01 -30.91
C THR A 138 -11.48 0.26 -31.67
N LEU A 139 -10.83 1.42 -31.43
CA LEU A 139 -9.60 1.82 -32.11
C LEU A 139 -8.32 1.21 -31.50
N PHE A 140 -8.43 0.55 -30.35
CA PHE A 140 -7.30 0.00 -29.61
C PHE A 140 -7.38 -1.53 -29.48
N ASN A 141 -6.23 -2.12 -29.14
CA ASN A 141 -6.03 -3.57 -29.15
C ASN A 141 -6.80 -4.33 -28.07
N TYR A 142 -7.16 -3.67 -26.96
CA TYR A 142 -7.81 -4.32 -25.81
C TYR A 142 -9.14 -3.65 -25.47
N ARG A 143 -10.16 -4.47 -25.20
CA ARG A 143 -11.54 -4.01 -25.01
C ARG A 143 -12.19 -4.64 -23.78
N ALA A 144 -13.02 -3.86 -23.10
CA ALA A 144 -13.81 -4.33 -21.97
C ALA A 144 -14.96 -5.26 -22.40
N GLY A 145 -15.49 -6.04 -21.46
CA GLY A 145 -16.63 -6.95 -21.63
C GLY A 145 -16.32 -8.21 -22.44
N ARG A 146 -15.04 -8.55 -22.64
CA ARG A 146 -14.64 -9.74 -23.40
C ARG A 146 -13.31 -10.30 -22.94
N VAL A 147 -13.06 -11.54 -23.35
CA VAL A 147 -11.73 -12.16 -23.27
C VAL A 147 -10.82 -11.51 -24.32
N ASN A 148 -9.64 -11.09 -23.88
CA ASN A 148 -8.57 -10.55 -24.69
C ASN A 148 -7.35 -11.43 -24.52
N SER A 149 -6.66 -11.75 -25.62
CA SER A 149 -5.37 -12.43 -25.55
C SER A 149 -4.27 -11.39 -25.42
N ILE A 150 -3.59 -11.36 -24.28
CA ILE A 150 -2.63 -10.32 -23.89
C ILE A 150 -1.25 -10.93 -23.76
N LEU A 151 -0.24 -10.31 -24.38
CA LEU A 151 1.14 -10.76 -24.30
C LEU A 151 1.68 -10.65 -22.87
N TYR A 152 2.53 -11.61 -22.47
CA TYR A 152 3.29 -11.49 -21.22
C TYR A 152 4.47 -10.52 -21.37
N ASN A 153 5.06 -10.41 -22.56
CA ASN A 153 6.28 -9.65 -22.80
C ASN A 153 6.33 -9.18 -24.28
N PRO A 154 7.07 -8.09 -24.61
CA PRO A 154 7.38 -7.76 -26.00
C PRO A 154 8.00 -8.93 -26.78
N ASN A 155 8.80 -9.77 -26.11
CA ASN A 155 9.28 -11.02 -26.66
C ASN A 155 8.13 -12.02 -26.80
N ARG A 156 7.69 -12.26 -28.04
CA ARG A 156 6.58 -13.16 -28.36
C ARG A 156 6.81 -14.61 -27.95
N ALA A 157 8.05 -15.05 -27.75
CA ALA A 157 8.35 -16.40 -27.25
C ALA A 157 7.80 -16.64 -25.83
N CYS A 158 7.54 -15.57 -25.07
CA CYS A 158 6.93 -15.65 -23.75
C CYS A 158 5.44 -16.01 -23.77
N GLY A 159 4.78 -15.95 -24.93
CA GLY A 159 3.37 -16.30 -25.09
C GLY A 159 2.39 -15.24 -24.58
N THR A 160 1.15 -15.68 -24.38
CA THR A 160 -0.02 -14.85 -24.07
C THR A 160 -0.85 -15.44 -22.93
N LYS A 161 -1.63 -14.58 -22.26
CA LYS A 161 -2.70 -14.97 -21.34
C LYS A 161 -4.04 -14.50 -21.87
N ASP A 162 -5.05 -15.35 -21.77
CA ASP A 162 -6.43 -14.93 -21.98
C ASP A 162 -6.94 -14.26 -20.70
N VAL A 163 -7.34 -13.00 -20.83
CA VAL A 163 -7.80 -12.16 -19.71
C VAL A 163 -9.19 -11.62 -20.05
N PHE A 164 -10.18 -11.94 -19.22
CA PHE A 164 -11.46 -11.25 -19.28
C PHE A 164 -11.30 -9.84 -18.70
N ILE A 165 -11.45 -8.82 -19.55
CA ILE A 165 -11.36 -7.43 -19.11
C ILE A 165 -12.77 -6.97 -18.75
N GLU A 166 -13.06 -6.85 -17.45
CA GLU A 166 -14.39 -6.52 -16.93
C GLU A 166 -14.88 -5.13 -17.39
N ASN A 167 -14.03 -4.12 -17.30
CA ASN A 167 -14.44 -2.72 -17.42
C ASN A 167 -13.44 -1.87 -18.22
N GLN A 168 -13.90 -0.68 -18.60
CA GLN A 168 -13.15 0.25 -19.45
C GLN A 168 -11.88 0.80 -18.79
N ALA A 169 -11.83 0.91 -17.47
CA ALA A 169 -10.62 1.33 -16.77
C ALA A 169 -9.49 0.32 -16.96
N THR A 170 -9.78 -0.97 -16.73
CA THR A 170 -8.82 -2.06 -16.95
C THR A 170 -8.43 -2.15 -18.43
N ALA A 171 -9.37 -1.99 -19.36
CA ALA A 171 -9.06 -1.93 -20.79
C ALA A 171 -8.07 -0.80 -21.10
N SER A 172 -8.31 0.40 -20.56
CA SER A 172 -7.46 1.57 -20.79
C SER A 172 -6.05 1.40 -20.22
N LEU A 173 -5.90 0.71 -19.08
CA LEU A 173 -4.60 0.34 -18.52
C LEU A 173 -3.83 -0.65 -19.41
N TYR A 174 -4.51 -1.65 -19.95
CA TYR A 174 -3.89 -2.56 -20.92
C TYR A 174 -3.55 -1.87 -22.24
N VAL A 175 -4.35 -0.90 -22.69
CA VAL A 175 -3.99 -0.10 -23.87
C VAL A 175 -2.75 0.76 -23.60
N TYR A 176 -2.64 1.35 -22.41
CA TYR A 176 -1.49 2.16 -22.01
C TYR A 176 -0.22 1.31 -21.82
N THR A 177 -0.32 0.17 -21.14
CA THR A 177 0.77 -0.79 -20.92
C THR A 177 0.37 -2.19 -21.41
N PRO A 178 0.72 -2.57 -22.64
CA PRO A 178 0.11 -3.70 -23.35
C PRO A 178 0.63 -5.08 -22.98
N TYR A 179 0.92 -5.31 -21.70
CA TYR A 179 1.41 -6.58 -21.18
C TYR A 179 0.73 -6.97 -19.87
N THR A 180 0.43 -8.26 -19.73
CA THR A 180 -0.14 -8.85 -18.51
C THR A 180 0.95 -9.53 -17.70
N PRO A 181 0.94 -9.47 -16.35
CA PRO A 181 1.94 -10.18 -15.57
C PRO A 181 1.76 -11.69 -15.69
N ASN A 182 2.89 -12.41 -15.80
CA ASN A 182 2.93 -13.86 -15.66
C ASN A 182 2.97 -14.27 -14.18
N ASP A 183 2.87 -15.56 -13.92
CA ASP A 183 2.80 -16.08 -12.55
C ASP A 183 4.06 -15.74 -11.75
N ALA A 184 5.26 -15.74 -12.37
CA ALA A 184 6.51 -15.31 -11.75
C ALA A 184 6.49 -13.83 -11.32
N ALA A 185 5.89 -12.95 -12.14
CA ALA A 185 5.71 -11.55 -11.78
C ALA A 185 4.69 -11.38 -10.65
N LEU A 186 3.64 -12.22 -10.62
CA LEU A 186 2.58 -12.18 -9.61
C LEU A 186 3.00 -12.77 -8.26
N SER A 187 3.85 -13.80 -8.25
CA SER A 187 4.43 -14.33 -7.02
C SER A 187 5.39 -13.31 -6.39
N ASN A 188 6.13 -12.54 -7.19
CA ASN A 188 7.04 -11.52 -6.66
C ASN A 188 6.57 -10.08 -6.87
N LEU A 189 5.52 -9.67 -6.13
CA LEU A 189 4.82 -8.38 -6.37
C LEU A 189 5.70 -7.13 -6.26
N TYR A 190 6.79 -7.10 -5.49
CA TYR A 190 7.67 -5.93 -5.36
C TYR A 190 9.11 -6.22 -5.80
N GLY A 191 9.41 -7.45 -6.22
CA GLY A 191 10.67 -7.79 -6.86
C GLY A 191 10.52 -8.08 -8.36
N THR A 192 11.56 -8.71 -8.90
CA THR A 192 11.64 -9.15 -10.29
C THR A 192 11.09 -10.58 -10.42
N GLY A 193 10.39 -10.84 -11.52
CA GLY A 193 10.07 -12.20 -11.93
C GLY A 193 11.13 -12.74 -12.91
N ASP A 194 10.71 -13.51 -13.90
CA ASP A 194 11.57 -14.12 -14.90
C ASP A 194 11.75 -13.24 -16.16
N GLY A 195 12.44 -13.76 -17.18
CA GLY A 195 12.66 -13.05 -18.46
C GLY A 195 11.38 -12.75 -19.25
N CYS A 196 10.24 -13.33 -18.85
CA CYS A 196 8.93 -13.11 -19.46
C CYS A 196 8.01 -12.26 -18.61
N SER A 197 8.45 -11.81 -17.44
CA SER A 197 7.65 -10.98 -16.55
C SER A 197 7.42 -9.57 -17.09
N ALA A 198 6.17 -9.13 -17.02
CA ALA A 198 5.78 -7.74 -17.23
C ALA A 198 5.29 -7.09 -15.93
N TYR A 199 5.70 -5.85 -15.73
CA TYR A 199 5.52 -5.14 -14.46
C TYR A 199 4.52 -3.98 -14.54
N GLY A 200 4.16 -3.50 -15.74
CA GLY A 200 3.38 -2.27 -15.91
C GLY A 200 2.06 -2.27 -15.13
N ASN A 201 1.10 -3.10 -15.57
CA ASN A 201 -0.21 -3.19 -14.92
C ASN A 201 -0.12 -3.75 -13.49
N ARG A 202 0.83 -4.66 -13.22
CA ARG A 202 1.11 -5.18 -11.87
C ARG A 202 1.49 -4.05 -10.91
N ASN A 203 2.49 -3.25 -11.27
CA ASN A 203 2.98 -2.14 -10.46
C ASN A 203 1.95 -1.05 -10.33
N PHE A 204 1.16 -0.77 -11.37
CA PHE A 204 0.04 0.16 -11.25
C PHE A 204 -0.95 -0.31 -10.18
N TRP A 205 -1.43 -1.56 -10.27
CA TRP A 205 -2.35 -2.13 -9.28
C TRP A 205 -1.74 -2.15 -7.87
N ARG A 206 -0.48 -2.57 -7.74
CA ARG A 206 0.23 -2.62 -6.47
C ARG A 206 0.38 -1.24 -5.85
N LEU A 207 0.94 -0.27 -6.56
CA LEU A 207 1.12 1.11 -6.08
C LEU A 207 -0.21 1.75 -5.70
N TYR A 208 -1.25 1.53 -6.51
CA TYR A 208 -2.59 2.02 -6.17
C TYR A 208 -3.08 1.40 -4.86
N THR A 209 -2.90 0.08 -4.71
CA THR A 209 -3.31 -0.66 -3.51
C THR A 209 -2.52 -0.23 -2.28
N ASP A 210 -1.20 -0.08 -2.40
CA ASP A 210 -0.31 0.38 -1.32
C ASP A 210 -0.71 1.77 -0.80
N TRP A 211 -1.09 2.68 -1.70
CA TRP A 211 -1.33 4.09 -1.35
C TRP A 211 -2.77 4.42 -1.02
N PHE A 212 -3.70 3.79 -1.72
CA PHE A 212 -5.11 4.17 -1.70
C PHE A 212 -6.04 3.00 -1.37
N GLY A 213 -5.47 1.83 -1.10
CA GLY A 213 -6.17 0.60 -0.80
C GLY A 213 -6.76 -0.10 -2.02
N SER A 214 -7.47 -1.19 -1.72
CA SER A 214 -8.02 -2.11 -2.72
C SER A 214 -8.80 -1.40 -3.83
N THR A 215 -8.56 -1.86 -5.06
CA THR A 215 -9.17 -1.33 -6.27
C THR A 215 -10.59 -1.89 -6.53
N ILE A 216 -11.09 -2.74 -5.64
CA ILE A 216 -12.42 -3.33 -5.73
C ILE A 216 -13.45 -2.29 -5.26
N SER A 217 -14.01 -1.56 -6.21
CA SER A 217 -15.33 -0.93 -6.04
C SER A 217 -16.38 -1.85 -6.65
N GLY A 218 -17.50 -2.06 -5.94
CA GLY A 218 -18.61 -2.90 -6.43
C GLY A 218 -18.77 -4.23 -5.71
N ILE A 219 -18.39 -4.32 -4.43
CA ILE A 219 -18.86 -5.42 -3.58
C ILE A 219 -20.37 -5.29 -3.43
N ASP A 220 -21.10 -6.40 -3.50
CA ASP A 220 -22.54 -6.37 -3.29
C ASP A 220 -22.88 -6.40 -1.78
N SER A 221 -24.17 -6.34 -1.44
CA SER A 221 -24.59 -6.36 -0.04
C SER A 221 -24.21 -7.65 0.70
N LYS A 222 -24.08 -8.77 0.00
CA LYS A 222 -23.73 -10.07 0.58
C LYS A 222 -22.25 -10.08 0.93
N ASP A 223 -21.41 -9.68 -0.02
CA ASP A 223 -19.98 -9.50 0.14
C ASP A 223 -19.63 -8.56 1.29
N ALA A 224 -20.36 -7.44 1.40
CA ALA A 224 -20.17 -6.49 2.48
C ALA A 224 -20.41 -7.16 3.84
N VAL A 225 -21.48 -7.93 4.00
CA VAL A 225 -21.77 -8.63 5.25
C VAL A 225 -20.72 -9.69 5.54
N SER A 226 -20.37 -10.54 4.57
CA SER A 226 -19.30 -11.54 4.72
C SER A 226 -17.98 -10.91 5.18
N LEU A 227 -17.58 -9.82 4.54
CA LEU A 227 -16.38 -9.07 4.88
C LEU A 227 -16.44 -8.52 6.32
N ILE A 228 -17.55 -7.92 6.72
CA ILE A 228 -17.72 -7.37 8.08
C ILE A 228 -17.61 -8.46 9.14
N TYR A 229 -18.26 -9.61 8.92
CA TYR A 229 -18.15 -10.75 9.83
C TYR A 229 -16.70 -11.24 9.94
N SER A 230 -16.00 -11.38 8.81
CA SER A 230 -14.59 -11.80 8.82
C SER A 230 -13.69 -10.81 9.53
N LEU A 231 -13.85 -9.52 9.29
CA LEU A 231 -13.05 -8.48 9.95
C LEU A 231 -13.26 -8.48 11.47
N TYR A 232 -14.51 -8.60 11.93
CA TYR A 232 -14.81 -8.68 13.36
C TYR A 232 -14.24 -9.94 14.00
N ASP A 233 -14.39 -11.08 13.34
CA ASP A 233 -13.91 -12.37 13.85
C ASP A 233 -12.38 -12.43 13.88
N ASP A 234 -11.69 -11.99 12.83
CA ASP A 234 -10.22 -12.08 12.76
C ASP A 234 -9.49 -10.99 13.57
N ILE A 235 -10.08 -9.79 13.67
CA ILE A 235 -9.44 -8.62 14.29
C ILE A 235 -9.91 -8.42 15.72
N LEU A 236 -11.23 -8.50 15.96
CA LEU A 236 -11.84 -8.26 17.27
C LEU A 236 -12.18 -9.53 18.02
N LEU A 237 -11.96 -10.72 17.42
CA LEU A 237 -12.21 -12.02 18.04
C LEU A 237 -13.65 -12.18 18.55
N ARG A 238 -14.62 -11.60 17.82
CA ARG A 238 -16.04 -11.69 18.15
C ARG A 238 -16.92 -11.53 16.92
N THR A 239 -18.19 -11.90 17.04
CA THR A 239 -19.19 -11.59 16.02
C THR A 239 -19.63 -10.12 16.09
N PRO A 240 -19.91 -9.46 14.95
CA PRO A 240 -20.51 -8.13 14.94
C PRO A 240 -21.96 -8.20 15.41
N ASP A 241 -22.42 -7.18 16.13
CA ASP A 241 -23.84 -6.96 16.39
C ASP A 241 -24.55 -6.36 15.16
N GLU A 242 -25.88 -6.41 15.14
CA GLU A 242 -26.68 -5.94 14.02
C GLU A 242 -26.43 -4.44 13.70
N GLY A 243 -26.25 -3.61 14.72
CA GLY A 243 -25.94 -2.19 14.57
C GLY A 243 -24.58 -1.97 13.90
N GLY A 244 -23.57 -2.72 14.33
CA GLY A 244 -22.24 -2.76 13.72
C GLY A 244 -22.29 -3.15 12.24
N VAL A 245 -22.97 -4.26 11.92
CA VAL A 245 -23.14 -4.71 10.52
C VAL A 245 -23.84 -3.66 9.67
N ASN A 246 -24.95 -3.11 10.15
CA ASN A 246 -25.72 -2.09 9.43
C ASN A 246 -24.88 -0.83 9.16
N THR A 247 -24.08 -0.41 10.13
CA THR A 247 -23.20 0.77 10.03
C THR A 247 -22.14 0.58 8.96
N TRP A 248 -21.33 -0.49 9.06
CA TRP A 248 -20.26 -0.75 8.10
C TRP A 248 -20.78 -1.05 6.70
N ARG A 249 -21.91 -1.76 6.59
CA ARG A 249 -22.57 -2.01 5.30
C ARG A 249 -23.05 -0.72 4.65
N ASN A 250 -23.59 0.22 5.41
CA ASN A 250 -23.97 1.52 4.88
C ASN A 250 -22.75 2.30 4.37
N TYR A 251 -21.60 2.22 5.03
CA TYR A 251 -20.36 2.82 4.51
C TYR A 251 -19.93 2.18 3.19
N LEU A 252 -19.90 0.84 3.11
CA LEU A 252 -19.47 0.12 1.91
C LEU A 252 -20.42 0.32 0.72
N ILE A 253 -21.72 0.11 0.95
CA ILE A 253 -22.74 0.03 -0.11
C ILE A 253 -23.46 1.35 -0.30
N GLY A 254 -23.90 1.99 0.79
CA GLY A 254 -24.66 3.24 0.73
C GLY A 254 -23.79 4.44 0.36
N GLN A 255 -22.58 4.50 0.91
CA GLN A 255 -21.65 5.62 0.72
C GLN A 255 -20.49 5.29 -0.24
N GLY A 256 -20.33 4.03 -0.64
CA GLY A 256 -19.29 3.61 -1.59
C GLY A 256 -17.87 3.67 -1.03
N TRP A 257 -17.70 3.53 0.28
CA TRP A 257 -16.37 3.48 0.90
C TRP A 257 -15.60 2.24 0.40
N PRO A 258 -14.28 2.36 0.18
CA PRO A 258 -13.47 1.20 -0.14
C PRO A 258 -13.35 0.27 1.06
N THR A 259 -13.17 -1.04 0.82
CA THR A 259 -13.04 -2.06 1.87
C THR A 259 -11.96 -1.74 2.89
N VAL A 260 -10.85 -1.12 2.44
CA VAL A 260 -9.75 -0.67 3.31
C VAL A 260 -10.21 0.33 4.36
N SER A 261 -11.17 1.21 4.07
CA SER A 261 -11.64 2.22 5.02
C SER A 261 -12.43 1.57 6.15
N VAL A 262 -13.20 0.52 5.83
CA VAL A 262 -13.91 -0.29 6.85
C VAL A 262 -12.92 -1.14 7.64
N ALA A 263 -11.99 -1.83 6.97
CA ALA A 263 -10.96 -2.61 7.65
C ALA A 263 -10.12 -1.75 8.60
N ASN A 264 -9.69 -0.56 8.17
CA ASN A 264 -8.95 0.38 9.00
C ASN A 264 -9.80 0.95 10.15
N GLY A 265 -11.09 1.19 9.92
CA GLY A 265 -12.00 1.57 10.99
C GLY A 265 -12.01 0.58 12.16
N ILE A 266 -11.79 -0.70 11.87
CA ILE A 266 -11.70 -1.78 12.87
C ILE A 266 -10.26 -1.93 13.40
N LEU A 267 -9.24 -1.95 12.52
CA LEU A 267 -7.81 -2.09 12.88
C LEU A 267 -7.25 -0.92 13.70
N TYR A 268 -7.87 0.26 13.65
CA TYR A 268 -7.49 1.42 14.45
C TYR A 268 -8.53 1.74 15.53
N SER A 269 -9.45 0.80 15.81
CA SER A 269 -10.42 0.95 16.89
C SER A 269 -9.76 0.79 18.26
N ASP A 270 -10.32 1.47 19.25
CA ASP A 270 -9.92 1.31 20.64
C ASP A 270 -10.05 -0.15 21.11
N GLU A 271 -11.07 -0.85 20.63
CA GLU A 271 -11.30 -2.25 20.97
C GLU A 271 -10.12 -3.12 20.54
N TYR A 272 -9.70 -2.99 19.28
CA TYR A 272 -8.52 -3.71 18.79
C TYR A 272 -7.25 -3.31 19.54
N PHE A 273 -7.01 -2.02 19.72
CA PHE A 273 -5.84 -1.54 20.47
C PHE A 273 -5.78 -2.13 21.88
N LEU A 274 -6.90 -2.09 22.59
CA LEU A 274 -7.00 -2.64 23.94
C LEU A 274 -6.73 -4.15 23.97
N GLN A 275 -7.28 -4.92 23.03
CA GLN A 275 -6.98 -6.35 22.91
C GLN A 275 -5.49 -6.61 22.67
N ARG A 276 -4.85 -5.82 21.80
CA ARG A 276 -3.41 -5.97 21.51
C ARG A 276 -2.53 -5.54 22.67
N ILE A 277 -2.94 -4.52 23.44
CA ILE A 277 -2.26 -4.11 24.67
C ILE A 277 -2.32 -5.25 25.69
N ASP A 278 -3.51 -5.78 25.96
CA ASP A 278 -3.70 -6.87 26.93
C ASP A 278 -2.91 -8.11 26.53
N ALA A 279 -2.95 -8.47 25.24
CA ALA A 279 -2.16 -9.57 24.68
C ALA A 279 -0.65 -9.33 24.83
N ALA A 280 -0.14 -8.12 24.58
CA ALA A 280 1.28 -7.83 24.72
C ALA A 280 1.77 -7.99 26.17
N TYR A 281 0.99 -7.54 27.15
CA TYR A 281 1.30 -7.71 28.56
C TYR A 281 1.33 -9.20 28.96
N GLN A 282 0.33 -9.98 28.52
CA GLN A 282 0.28 -11.41 28.83
C GLN A 282 1.38 -12.20 28.11
N GLU A 283 1.56 -11.99 26.80
CA GLU A 283 2.50 -12.77 25.99
C GLU A 283 3.97 -12.44 26.27
N VAL A 284 4.28 -11.18 26.64
CA VAL A 284 5.68 -10.75 26.84
C VAL A 284 6.04 -10.68 28.32
N LEU A 285 5.14 -10.20 29.16
CA LEU A 285 5.39 -10.00 30.60
C LEU A 285 4.64 -10.99 31.48
N GLY A 286 3.81 -11.90 30.95
CA GLY A 286 3.13 -12.93 31.74
C GLY A 286 2.20 -12.39 32.84
N ARG A 287 1.65 -11.19 32.65
CA ARG A 287 0.71 -10.55 33.59
C ARG A 287 -0.25 -9.65 32.84
N GLY A 288 -1.30 -9.19 33.50
CA GLY A 288 -2.19 -8.16 32.96
C GLY A 288 -1.59 -6.75 33.08
N PRO A 289 -2.04 -5.79 32.25
CA PRO A 289 -1.73 -4.39 32.47
C PRO A 289 -2.42 -3.85 33.73
N ASP A 290 -1.77 -2.91 34.40
CA ASP A 290 -2.47 -2.06 35.36
C ASP A 290 -3.34 -1.02 34.62
N PRO A 291 -4.39 -0.48 35.27
CA PRO A 291 -5.31 0.44 34.60
C PRO A 291 -4.67 1.70 34.03
N ILE A 292 -3.62 2.23 34.68
CA ILE A 292 -2.95 3.47 34.26
C ILE A 292 -2.08 3.19 33.04
N GLY A 293 -1.26 2.14 33.09
CA GLY A 293 -0.44 1.70 31.96
C GLY A 293 -1.29 1.35 30.74
N ARG A 294 -2.40 0.62 30.93
CA ARG A 294 -3.34 0.29 29.83
C ARG A 294 -3.89 1.54 29.14
N ALA A 295 -4.28 2.54 29.92
CA ALA A 295 -4.82 3.80 29.41
C ALA A 295 -3.74 4.64 28.69
N ASP A 296 -2.52 4.69 29.23
CA ASP A 296 -1.39 5.37 28.58
C ASP A 296 -1.07 4.76 27.21
N TRP A 297 -0.96 3.43 27.13
CA TRP A 297 -0.74 2.73 25.86
C TRP A 297 -1.84 3.00 24.83
N LEU A 298 -3.11 2.97 25.26
CA LEU A 298 -4.22 3.28 24.37
C LEU A 298 -4.12 4.70 23.82
N ASN A 299 -3.80 5.68 24.68
CA ASN A 299 -3.63 7.07 24.25
C ASN A 299 -2.47 7.23 23.27
N ARG A 300 -1.35 6.51 23.47
CA ARG A 300 -0.23 6.51 22.53
C ARG A 300 -0.63 5.95 21.16
N MET A 301 -1.40 4.85 21.13
CA MET A 301 -1.89 4.26 19.88
C MET A 301 -2.88 5.18 19.16
N ARG A 302 -3.82 5.81 19.89
CA ARG A 302 -4.76 6.80 19.33
C ARG A 302 -4.05 8.00 18.70
N THR A 303 -2.96 8.46 19.32
CA THR A 303 -2.17 9.60 18.84
C THR A 303 -1.11 9.21 17.79
N GLY A 304 -1.00 7.93 17.46
CA GLY A 304 -0.02 7.42 16.50
C GLY A 304 1.43 7.48 16.99
N THR A 305 1.66 7.66 18.29
CA THR A 305 3.01 7.70 18.88
C THR A 305 3.58 6.30 19.16
N THR A 306 2.73 5.27 19.09
CA THR A 306 3.17 3.86 19.05
C THR A 306 2.17 3.00 18.28
N SER A 307 2.62 1.83 17.80
CA SER A 307 1.76 0.82 17.18
C SER A 307 1.50 -0.41 18.06
N VAL A 308 0.54 -1.24 17.66
CA VAL A 308 0.20 -2.50 18.35
C VAL A 308 1.31 -3.55 18.31
N ASP A 309 2.32 -3.39 17.45
CA ASP A 309 3.47 -4.30 17.39
C ASP A 309 4.66 -3.76 18.19
N GLU A 310 4.83 -2.44 18.18
CA GLU A 310 5.90 -1.75 18.93
C GLU A 310 5.76 -1.89 20.44
N ILE A 311 4.55 -2.05 20.98
CA ILE A 311 4.35 -2.28 22.42
C ILE A 311 5.08 -3.55 22.88
N ARG A 312 5.04 -4.63 22.08
CA ARG A 312 5.73 -5.89 22.40
C ARG A 312 7.24 -5.68 22.40
N MET A 313 7.75 -5.01 21.37
CA MET A 313 9.16 -4.63 21.27
C MET A 313 9.58 -3.78 22.48
N THR A 314 8.75 -2.83 22.91
CA THR A 314 9.03 -1.98 24.07
C THR A 314 9.14 -2.79 25.36
N PHE A 315 8.25 -3.77 25.58
CA PHE A 315 8.34 -4.66 26.74
C PHE A 315 9.59 -5.54 26.73
N THR A 316 10.03 -6.03 25.57
CA THR A 316 11.28 -6.81 25.48
C THR A 316 12.54 -6.02 25.84
N ARG A 317 12.46 -4.68 25.88
CA ARG A 317 13.54 -3.78 26.29
C ARG A 317 13.51 -3.41 27.77
N SER A 318 12.49 -3.87 28.51
CA SER A 318 12.31 -3.51 29.91
C SER A 318 13.20 -4.33 30.85
N GLN A 319 13.51 -3.76 32.01
CA GLN A 319 14.19 -4.49 33.10
C GLN A 319 13.38 -5.71 33.53
N GLU A 320 12.05 -5.58 33.60
CA GLU A 320 11.16 -6.69 33.97
C GLU A 320 11.33 -7.90 33.04
N TYR A 321 11.44 -7.67 31.73
CA TYR A 321 11.68 -8.75 30.78
C TYR A 321 13.07 -9.37 30.94
N TYR A 322 14.10 -8.56 31.22
CA TYR A 322 15.45 -9.05 31.52
C TYR A 322 15.49 -9.93 32.77
N ASP A 323 14.82 -9.51 33.84
CA ASP A 323 14.75 -10.27 35.08
C ASP A 323 14.04 -11.62 34.87
N LYS A 324 12.94 -11.62 34.09
CA LYS A 324 12.23 -12.85 33.70
C LYS A 324 13.05 -13.77 32.81
N ALA A 325 13.99 -13.22 32.05
CA ALA A 325 14.91 -14.01 31.23
C ALA A 325 16.07 -14.61 32.06
N GLY A 326 16.01 -14.55 33.39
CA GLY A 326 17.02 -15.11 34.29
C GLY A 326 18.10 -14.12 34.70
N ALA A 327 17.89 -12.82 34.46
CA ALA A 327 18.79 -11.74 34.85
C ALA A 327 20.26 -11.93 34.39
N THR A 328 20.45 -12.53 33.22
CA THR A 328 21.74 -12.69 32.55
C THR A 328 21.64 -12.28 31.08
N ASP A 329 22.73 -11.77 30.51
CA ASP A 329 22.76 -11.41 29.09
C ASP A 329 22.53 -12.64 28.20
N ASP A 330 23.17 -13.77 28.50
CA ASP A 330 22.97 -15.04 27.79
C ASP A 330 21.50 -15.49 27.82
N GLY A 331 20.87 -15.45 29.00
CA GLY A 331 19.46 -15.78 29.17
C GLY A 331 18.55 -14.82 28.42
N TYR A 332 18.83 -13.52 28.47
CA TYR A 332 18.10 -12.49 27.75
C TYR A 332 18.14 -12.72 26.23
N VAL A 333 19.31 -12.96 25.66
CA VAL A 333 19.44 -13.26 24.22
C VAL A 333 18.70 -14.54 23.86
N ALA A 334 18.83 -15.60 24.66
CA ALA A 334 18.16 -16.87 24.40
C ALA A 334 16.63 -16.71 24.39
N VAL A 335 16.06 -15.93 25.31
CA VAL A 335 14.62 -15.65 25.35
C VAL A 335 14.20 -14.74 24.19
N LEU A 336 14.97 -13.72 23.82
CA LEU A 336 14.69 -12.90 22.64
C LEU A 336 14.59 -13.74 21.36
N TYR A 337 15.50 -14.69 21.16
CA TYR A 337 15.49 -15.59 20.01
C TYR A 337 14.22 -16.44 19.96
N ARG A 338 13.83 -17.05 21.09
CA ARG A 338 12.58 -17.82 21.14
C ARG A 338 11.36 -16.95 20.89
N THR A 339 11.30 -15.77 21.50
CA THR A 339 10.13 -14.87 21.41
C THR A 339 9.98 -14.23 20.03
N MET A 340 11.08 -13.78 19.42
CA MET A 340 11.06 -13.00 18.17
C MET A 340 11.34 -13.84 16.92
N LEU A 341 12.09 -14.93 17.05
CA LEU A 341 12.55 -15.77 15.94
C LEU A 341 11.99 -17.21 15.99
N GLY A 342 11.33 -17.61 17.08
CA GLY A 342 10.71 -18.93 17.19
C GLY A 342 11.69 -20.11 17.22
N ARG A 343 12.97 -19.84 17.50
CA ARG A 343 14.04 -20.86 17.58
C ARG A 343 14.99 -20.54 18.73
N ASP A 344 15.78 -21.52 19.14
CA ASP A 344 16.88 -21.29 20.08
C ASP A 344 18.07 -20.59 19.40
N ALA A 345 18.76 -19.76 20.18
CA ALA A 345 19.99 -19.12 19.76
C ALA A 345 21.14 -20.13 19.75
N ALA A 346 21.94 -20.17 18.68
CA ALA A 346 23.17 -20.95 18.70
C ALA A 346 24.18 -20.34 19.69
N PRO A 347 25.14 -21.11 20.23
CA PRO A 347 26.16 -20.55 21.14
C PRO A 347 26.93 -19.37 20.55
N GLY A 348 27.18 -19.39 19.23
CA GLY A 348 27.80 -18.27 18.51
C GLY A 348 26.91 -17.02 18.43
N ASP A 349 25.60 -17.21 18.25
CA ASP A 349 24.62 -16.11 18.26
C ASP A 349 24.59 -15.42 19.63
N ILE A 350 24.56 -16.22 20.70
CA ILE A 350 24.58 -15.73 22.08
C ILE A 350 25.86 -14.93 22.32
N ALA A 351 27.03 -15.50 22.01
CA ALA A 351 28.31 -14.81 22.21
C ALA A 351 28.40 -13.49 21.43
N TYR A 352 27.92 -13.45 20.19
CA TYR A 352 27.86 -12.23 19.37
C TYR A 352 26.98 -11.17 20.02
N TRP A 353 25.73 -11.52 20.39
CA TRP A 353 24.78 -10.56 20.93
C TRP A 353 25.13 -10.10 22.34
N VAL A 354 25.67 -10.97 23.20
CA VAL A 354 26.20 -10.58 24.52
C VAL A 354 27.32 -9.54 24.36
N ASN A 355 28.19 -9.69 23.35
CA ASN A 355 29.18 -8.66 23.06
C ASN A 355 28.52 -7.34 22.59
N GLN A 356 27.47 -7.41 21.77
CA GLN A 356 26.71 -6.20 21.38
C GLN A 356 25.98 -5.55 22.57
N ILE A 357 25.48 -6.31 23.54
CA ILE A 357 24.88 -5.75 24.77
C ILE A 357 25.92 -4.93 25.52
N ARG A 358 27.16 -5.40 25.65
CA ARG A 358 28.24 -4.65 26.32
C ARG A 358 28.58 -3.34 25.61
N LEU A 359 28.42 -3.29 24.29
CA LEU A 359 28.77 -2.14 23.46
C LEU A 359 27.63 -1.13 23.31
N GLN A 360 26.38 -1.60 23.22
CA GLN A 360 25.23 -0.81 22.77
C GLN A 360 24.01 -0.93 23.71
N GLY A 361 24.03 -1.84 24.69
CA GLY A 361 22.95 -2.12 25.61
C GLY A 361 21.85 -3.05 25.06
N HIS A 362 21.00 -3.56 25.96
CA HIS A 362 19.89 -4.48 25.63
C HIS A 362 18.91 -3.89 24.62
N GLY A 363 18.62 -2.59 24.73
CA GLY A 363 17.68 -1.89 23.85
C GLY A 363 18.08 -1.93 22.37
N TYR A 364 19.38 -1.78 22.08
CA TYR A 364 19.90 -1.89 20.72
C TYR A 364 19.73 -3.32 20.19
N VAL A 365 20.10 -4.32 20.99
CA VAL A 365 20.03 -5.74 20.58
C VAL A 365 18.59 -6.19 20.33
N ALA A 366 17.65 -5.84 21.21
CA ALA A 366 16.22 -6.12 20.98
C ALA A 366 15.72 -5.46 19.69
N ASN A 367 16.09 -4.21 19.43
CA ASN A 367 15.68 -3.51 18.22
C ASN A 367 16.31 -4.12 16.95
N ALA A 368 17.57 -4.55 17.03
CA ALA A 368 18.27 -5.18 15.91
C ALA A 368 17.66 -6.55 15.56
N ILE A 369 17.34 -7.37 16.56
CA ILE A 369 16.69 -8.67 16.35
C ILE A 369 15.24 -8.47 15.85
N TRP A 370 14.47 -7.55 16.44
CA TRP A 370 13.10 -7.24 16.02
C TRP A 370 13.02 -6.75 14.57
N ASN A 371 13.92 -5.85 14.17
CA ASN A 371 13.94 -5.33 12.80
C ASN A 371 14.79 -6.17 11.83
N SER A 372 15.22 -7.36 12.26
CA SER A 372 15.92 -8.29 11.37
C SER A 372 14.97 -8.81 10.29
N PHE A 373 15.55 -9.17 9.14
CA PHE A 373 14.81 -9.78 8.05
C PHE A 373 14.12 -11.09 8.49
N GLU A 374 14.76 -11.87 9.35
CA GLU A 374 14.22 -13.11 9.91
C GLU A 374 12.95 -12.84 10.75
N SER A 375 13.03 -11.90 11.70
CA SER A 375 11.87 -11.56 12.53
C SER A 375 10.74 -10.93 11.70
N GLY A 376 11.07 -10.04 10.75
CA GLY A 376 10.08 -9.48 9.82
C GLY A 376 9.38 -10.55 8.99
N THR A 377 10.12 -11.56 8.51
CA THR A 377 9.55 -12.71 7.77
C THR A 377 8.57 -13.50 8.64
N ILE A 378 8.92 -13.76 9.90
CA ILE A 378 8.06 -14.49 10.84
C ILE A 378 6.78 -13.71 11.14
N ARG A 379 6.89 -12.40 11.40
CA ARG A 379 5.71 -11.56 11.69
C ARG A 379 4.79 -11.46 10.48
N LEU A 380 5.35 -11.26 9.29
CA LEU A 380 4.60 -11.24 8.04
C LEU A 380 3.91 -12.59 7.77
N THR A 381 4.61 -13.70 8.00
CA THR A 381 4.05 -15.05 7.88
C THR A 381 2.89 -15.25 8.85
N ARG A 382 2.98 -14.73 10.08
CA ARG A 382 1.88 -14.76 11.04
C ARG A 382 0.66 -13.98 10.56
N ILE A 383 0.85 -12.80 9.96
CA ILE A 383 -0.23 -12.01 9.38
C ILE A 383 -0.93 -12.79 8.25
N TYR A 384 -0.16 -13.36 7.32
CA TYR A 384 -0.72 -14.15 6.22
C TYR A 384 -1.44 -15.41 6.72
N ASN A 385 -0.87 -16.13 7.70
CA ASN A 385 -1.54 -17.27 8.29
C ASN A 385 -2.83 -16.88 9.02
N GLN A 386 -2.83 -15.78 9.78
CA GLN A 386 -4.00 -15.35 10.55
C GLN A 386 -5.15 -14.91 9.66
N PHE A 387 -4.88 -14.12 8.61
CA PHE A 387 -5.93 -13.50 7.83
C PHE A 387 -6.21 -14.22 6.50
N LEU A 388 -5.26 -15.00 5.97
CA LEU A 388 -5.39 -15.68 4.69
C LEU A 388 -5.29 -17.20 4.77
N ASP A 389 -5.06 -17.79 5.95
CA ASP A 389 -4.81 -19.24 6.16
C ASP A 389 -3.79 -19.85 5.19
N ARG A 390 -2.77 -19.09 4.81
CA ARG A 390 -1.68 -19.58 3.97
C ARG A 390 -0.37 -18.89 4.29
N GLY A 391 0.73 -19.53 3.88
CA GLY A 391 2.05 -18.91 3.90
C GLY A 391 2.21 -17.80 2.85
N ILE A 392 3.27 -17.01 3.03
CA ILE A 392 3.75 -16.04 2.05
C ILE A 392 4.94 -16.61 1.28
N ASP A 393 5.00 -16.38 -0.03
CA ASP A 393 6.10 -16.83 -0.88
C ASP A 393 7.34 -15.92 -0.75
N ALA A 394 8.48 -16.40 -1.26
CA ALA A 394 9.76 -15.68 -1.16
C ALA A 394 9.75 -14.28 -1.80
N GLY A 395 8.99 -14.10 -2.88
CA GLY A 395 8.82 -12.81 -3.54
C GLY A 395 8.03 -11.84 -2.68
N GLY A 396 6.90 -12.30 -2.13
CA GLY A 396 6.13 -11.57 -1.12
C GLY A 396 6.98 -11.16 0.09
N ILE A 397 7.83 -12.05 0.61
CA ILE A 397 8.73 -11.75 1.73
C ILE A 397 9.73 -10.64 1.35
N SER A 398 10.45 -10.79 0.23
CA SER A 398 11.45 -9.81 -0.21
C SER A 398 10.90 -8.40 -0.39
N SER A 399 9.61 -8.35 -0.68
CA SER A 399 8.84 -7.16 -0.98
C SER A 399 8.34 -6.42 0.27
N TRP A 400 7.68 -7.19 1.14
CA TRP A 400 6.96 -6.66 2.28
C TRP A 400 7.83 -6.50 3.51
N VAL A 401 8.86 -7.34 3.70
CA VAL A 401 9.69 -7.27 4.90
C VAL A 401 10.41 -5.92 5.02
N PRO A 402 11.02 -5.34 3.97
CA PRO A 402 11.62 -4.00 4.08
C PRO A 402 10.61 -2.92 4.48
N LEU A 403 9.40 -2.97 3.91
CA LEU A 403 8.31 -2.04 4.24
C LEU A 403 7.82 -2.23 5.69
N LEU A 404 7.63 -3.48 6.11
CA LEU A 404 7.24 -3.83 7.47
C LEU A 404 8.27 -3.38 8.50
N THR A 405 9.58 -3.55 8.22
CA THR A 405 10.65 -3.09 9.13
C THR A 405 10.78 -1.57 9.20
N SER A 406 10.29 -0.83 8.19
CA SER A 406 10.39 0.63 8.13
C SER A 406 9.11 1.36 8.53
N GLN A 407 7.94 0.76 8.30
CA GLN A 407 6.62 1.37 8.51
C GLN A 407 5.78 0.62 9.57
N GLY A 408 6.30 -0.48 10.12
CA GLY A 408 5.61 -1.34 11.07
C GLY A 408 4.65 -2.34 10.41
N ASP A 409 4.21 -3.33 11.18
CA ASP A 409 3.40 -4.43 10.66
C ASP A 409 1.95 -4.02 10.34
N GLN A 410 1.53 -2.82 10.78
CA GLN A 410 0.19 -2.29 10.55
C GLN A 410 -0.16 -2.14 9.06
N ALA A 411 0.76 -1.64 8.24
CA ALA A 411 0.53 -1.47 6.81
C ALA A 411 0.31 -2.83 6.13
N ALA A 412 1.10 -3.84 6.50
CA ALA A 412 0.94 -5.21 5.98
C ALA A 412 -0.41 -5.82 6.40
N ARG A 413 -0.82 -5.67 7.67
CA ARG A 413 -2.15 -6.12 8.12
C ARG A 413 -3.26 -5.46 7.33
N SER A 414 -3.26 -4.12 7.24
CA SER A 414 -4.27 -3.34 6.51
C SER A 414 -4.38 -3.78 5.04
N ALA A 415 -3.25 -3.98 4.36
CA ALA A 415 -3.23 -4.45 2.98
C ALA A 415 -3.81 -5.86 2.84
N VAL A 416 -3.46 -6.77 3.75
CA VAL A 416 -3.95 -8.16 3.74
C VAL A 416 -5.47 -8.21 3.94
N VAL A 417 -5.99 -7.60 5.01
CA VAL A 417 -7.42 -7.69 5.35
C VAL A 417 -8.34 -6.88 4.42
N SER A 418 -7.78 -6.03 3.56
CA SER A 418 -8.53 -5.29 2.54
C SER A 418 -8.41 -5.87 1.13
N SER A 419 -7.63 -6.95 0.97
CA SER A 419 -7.35 -7.58 -0.32
C SER A 419 -8.55 -8.31 -0.93
N LEU A 420 -8.50 -8.57 -2.24
CA LEU A 420 -9.49 -9.44 -2.91
C LEU A 420 -9.50 -10.83 -2.30
N GLU A 421 -8.32 -11.36 -1.99
CA GLU A 421 -8.18 -12.70 -1.45
C GLU A 421 -8.88 -12.83 -0.09
N TYR A 422 -8.69 -11.85 0.78
CA TYR A 422 -9.39 -11.80 2.06
C TYR A 422 -10.91 -11.73 1.87
N LEU A 423 -11.39 -10.92 0.91
CA LEU A 423 -12.82 -10.87 0.57
C LEU A 423 -13.37 -12.22 0.08
N LEU A 424 -12.62 -12.93 -0.78
CA LEU A 424 -13.02 -14.25 -1.26
C LEU A 424 -13.11 -15.26 -0.11
N LYS A 425 -12.13 -15.26 0.79
CA LYS A 425 -12.19 -16.08 2.01
C LYS A 425 -13.37 -15.71 2.91
N ALA A 426 -13.66 -14.43 3.03
CA ALA A 426 -14.79 -13.96 3.82
C ALA A 426 -16.12 -14.50 3.28
N ARG A 427 -16.30 -14.55 1.95
CA ARG A 427 -17.48 -15.15 1.30
C ARG A 427 -17.62 -16.63 1.66
N ASP A 428 -16.53 -17.37 1.63
CA ASP A 428 -16.52 -18.81 1.92
C ASP A 428 -16.77 -19.07 3.42
N ARG A 429 -16.23 -18.23 4.31
CA ARG A 429 -16.33 -18.41 5.77
C ARG A 429 -17.66 -17.91 6.33
N PHE A 430 -18.24 -16.86 5.74
CA PHE A 430 -19.51 -16.26 6.16
C PHE A 430 -20.47 -16.08 4.97
N PRO A 431 -20.93 -17.18 4.35
CA PRO A 431 -21.77 -17.11 3.17
C PRO A 431 -23.12 -16.43 3.47
N GLN A 432 -23.60 -15.61 2.53
CA GLN A 432 -24.91 -14.96 2.60
C GLN A 432 -25.86 -15.56 1.56
N GLY A 433 -26.96 -16.15 2.03
CA GLY A 433 -27.98 -16.85 1.22
C GLY A 433 -28.61 -16.00 0.14
#